data_AF-A0A5N8WSW2-F1
#
_entry.id   AF-A0A5N8WSW2-F1
#
_cell.length_a   1.000
_cell.length_b   1.000
_cell.length_c   1.000
_cell.angle_alpha   90.00
_cell.angle_beta   90.00
_cell.angle_gamma   90.00
#
_symmetry.space_group_name_H-M   'P 1'
#
loop_
_entity.id
_entity.type
_entity.pdbx_description
1 polymer ?
#
loop_
_entity_poly.entity_id
_entity_poly.type
_entity_poly.pdbx_seq_one_letter_code
_entity_poly.pdbx_strand_id
1 'polypeptide(L)'
;MLTVVEGGGDAFDVHLDADPDTPVSAVAEALAGAGGVHRPPEGLGLYAGDRLLPADMRLRDAPLHHAAIVGLGRPAGTASAEPDGLVEVRAVGGTGAGAVHRLDMGEYRIGLAHDGTAQLLRAVPDRPFAVLTVGPQGRCRIAPDASAPGGGTLQLDREDLAEATAWSAGAQLLVGDCLLELALPQKPDAAVQPSEDGTGRDYNRPPRLRPAENATRFTLPSPPCLLYT
;
A
#
# COMPACT_ATOMS: atom_id res chain seq x y z
N MET A 1 -8.83 -19.23 -6.70
CA MET A 1 -7.60 -18.87 -5.96
C MET A 1 -8.00 -18.48 -4.56
N LEU A 2 -7.33 -19.00 -3.54
CA LEU A 2 -7.49 -18.70 -2.12
C LEU A 2 -6.13 -18.28 -1.59
N THR A 3 -6.10 -17.36 -0.62
CA THR A 3 -4.88 -17.04 0.12
C THR A 3 -4.95 -17.69 1.49
N VAL A 4 -4.06 -18.64 1.76
CA VAL A 4 -4.01 -19.37 3.03
C VAL A 4 -3.05 -18.64 3.97
N VAL A 5 -3.52 -18.30 5.17
CA VAL A 5 -2.73 -17.64 6.21
C VAL A 5 -2.27 -18.66 7.25
N GLU A 6 -0.96 -18.75 7.45
CA GLU A 6 -0.32 -19.69 8.36
C GLU A 6 0.06 -19.09 9.72
N GLY A 7 0.46 -19.98 10.63
CA GLY A 7 1.19 -19.73 11.87
C GLY A 7 2.36 -18.76 11.75
N GLY A 8 2.19 -17.49 12.13
CA GLY A 8 3.29 -16.51 12.20
C GLY A 8 3.19 -15.32 11.25
N GLY A 9 2.16 -15.27 10.40
CA GLY A 9 1.94 -14.15 9.49
C GLY A 9 2.32 -14.43 8.03
N ASP A 10 2.91 -15.60 7.76
CA ASP A 10 3.13 -16.06 6.39
C ASP A 10 1.81 -16.39 5.69
N ALA A 11 1.78 -16.17 4.38
CA ALA A 11 0.64 -16.48 3.54
C ALA A 11 1.10 -16.99 2.18
N PHE A 12 0.31 -17.88 1.58
CA PHE A 12 0.55 -18.42 0.25
C PHE A 12 -0.76 -18.59 -0.53
N ASP A 13 -0.66 -18.50 -1.86
CA ASP A 13 -1.81 -18.63 -2.74
C ASP A 13 -1.99 -20.05 -3.25
N VAL A 14 -3.24 -20.54 -3.21
CA VAL A 14 -3.63 -21.87 -3.68
C VAL A 14 -4.75 -21.74 -4.71
N HIS A 15 -4.63 -22.48 -5.81
CA HIS A 15 -5.75 -22.66 -6.72
C HIS A 15 -6.63 -23.82 -6.22
N LEU A 16 -7.87 -23.50 -5.82
CA LEU A 16 -8.87 -24.51 -5.48
C LEU A 16 -9.66 -24.85 -6.74
N ASP A 17 -9.51 -26.09 -7.20
CA ASP A 17 -10.34 -26.72 -8.24
C ASP A 17 -11.07 -27.90 -7.60
N ALA A 18 -12.37 -27.75 -7.36
CA ALA A 18 -13.17 -28.72 -6.63
C ALA A 18 -14.64 -28.64 -7.07
N ASP A 19 -15.34 -29.77 -6.99
CA ASP A 19 -16.78 -29.82 -7.24
C ASP A 19 -17.53 -28.95 -6.21
N PRO A 20 -18.55 -28.16 -6.61
CA PRO A 20 -19.33 -27.31 -5.69
C PRO A 20 -19.96 -28.07 -4.52
N ASP A 21 -20.20 -29.38 -4.66
CA ASP A 21 -20.76 -30.24 -3.62
C ASP A 21 -19.68 -30.85 -2.70
N THR A 22 -18.41 -30.52 -2.92
CA THR A 22 -17.30 -30.89 -2.02
C THR A 22 -17.52 -30.27 -0.64
N PRO A 23 -17.41 -31.05 0.46
CA PRO A 23 -17.52 -30.51 1.81
C PRO A 23 -16.27 -29.71 2.19
N VAL A 24 -16.45 -28.66 2.99
CA VAL A 24 -15.38 -27.80 3.52
C VAL A 24 -14.28 -28.60 4.23
N SER A 25 -14.63 -29.69 4.92
CA SER A 25 -13.65 -30.57 5.57
C SER A 25 -12.63 -31.17 4.60
N ALA A 26 -13.06 -31.61 3.41
CA ALA A 26 -12.16 -32.15 2.40
C ALA A 26 -11.19 -31.08 1.87
N VAL A 27 -11.65 -29.83 1.78
CA VAL A 27 -10.80 -28.69 1.40
C VAL A 27 -9.78 -28.40 2.50
N ALA A 28 -10.19 -28.39 3.77
CA ALA A 28 -9.29 -28.21 4.91
C ALA A 28 -8.18 -29.29 4.94
N GLU A 29 -8.55 -30.55 4.66
CA GLU A 29 -7.60 -31.66 4.57
C GLU A 29 -6.63 -31.52 3.39
N ALA A 30 -7.12 -31.13 2.21
CA ALA A 30 -6.29 -30.90 1.03
C ALA A 30 -5.29 -29.74 1.26
N LEU A 31 -5.74 -28.63 1.86
CA LEU A 31 -4.89 -27.50 2.19
C LEU A 31 -3.82 -27.87 3.23
N ALA A 32 -4.16 -28.68 4.23
CA ALA A 32 -3.18 -29.18 5.20
C ALA A 32 -2.08 -30.02 4.53
N GLY A 33 -2.46 -30.86 3.57
CA GLY A 33 -1.51 -31.64 2.77
C GLY A 33 -0.62 -30.79 1.86
N ALA A 34 -1.13 -29.64 1.39
CA ALA A 34 -0.40 -28.74 0.50
C ALA A 34 0.54 -27.76 1.23
N GLY A 35 0.17 -27.28 2.42
CA GLY A 35 0.92 -26.26 3.18
C GLY A 35 1.82 -26.79 4.31
N GLY A 36 1.69 -28.06 4.70
CA GLY A 36 2.53 -28.63 5.78
C GLY A 36 2.16 -28.15 7.19
N VAL A 37 0.97 -27.56 7.37
CA VAL A 37 0.48 -27.07 8.66
C VAL A 37 0.29 -28.22 9.66
N HIS A 38 0.76 -28.04 10.89
CA HIS A 38 0.63 -29.04 11.95
C HIS A 38 -0.85 -29.27 12.31
N ARG A 39 -1.33 -30.52 12.14
CA ARG A 39 -2.71 -30.94 12.41
C ARG A 39 -3.00 -30.86 13.92
N PRO A 40 -3.87 -29.96 14.40
CA PRO A 40 -4.25 -29.98 15.81
C PRO A 40 -5.10 -31.24 16.10
N PRO A 41 -5.04 -31.77 17.34
CA PRO A 41 -5.71 -33.02 17.70
C PRO A 41 -7.25 -32.98 17.64
N GLU A 42 -7.85 -31.79 17.62
CA GLU A 42 -9.31 -31.59 17.58
C GLU A 42 -9.89 -31.47 16.16
N GLY A 43 -9.06 -31.59 15.12
CA GLY A 43 -9.48 -31.52 13.71
C GLY A 43 -9.09 -30.21 13.01
N LEU A 44 -9.08 -30.22 11.67
CA LEU A 44 -8.70 -29.07 10.84
C LEU A 44 -9.94 -28.22 10.52
N GLY A 45 -10.17 -27.18 11.31
CA GLY A 45 -11.18 -26.17 10.99
C GLY A 45 -10.72 -25.24 9.88
N LEU A 46 -11.56 -25.00 8.87
CA LEU A 46 -11.32 -23.96 7.87
C LEU A 46 -12.03 -22.68 8.27
N TYR A 47 -11.30 -21.57 8.34
CA TYR A 47 -11.82 -20.26 8.67
C TYR A 47 -11.87 -19.39 7.42
N ALA A 48 -12.97 -18.67 7.20
CA ALA A 48 -13.04 -17.57 6.25
C ALA A 48 -12.98 -16.26 7.05
N GLY A 49 -11.83 -15.57 7.00
CA GLY A 49 -11.55 -14.50 7.96
C GLY A 49 -11.54 -15.03 9.41
N ASP A 50 -12.42 -14.49 10.24
CA ASP A 50 -12.60 -14.87 11.65
C ASP A 50 -13.62 -16.00 11.88
N ARG A 51 -14.40 -16.35 10.85
CA ARG A 51 -15.51 -17.31 10.97
C ARG A 51 -15.06 -18.73 10.67
N LEU A 52 -15.18 -19.62 11.65
CA LEU A 52 -15.06 -21.07 11.44
C LEU A 52 -16.22 -21.55 10.54
N LEU A 53 -15.89 -22.24 9.47
CA LEU A 53 -16.86 -22.85 8.57
C LEU A 53 -17.26 -24.25 9.06
N PRO A 54 -18.56 -24.61 9.03
CA PRO A 54 -19.00 -25.97 9.35
C PRO A 54 -18.36 -27.00 8.42
N ALA A 55 -17.90 -28.12 8.98
CA ALA A 55 -17.15 -29.14 8.25
C ALA A 55 -17.94 -29.81 7.11
N ASP A 56 -19.27 -29.90 7.27
CA ASP A 56 -20.22 -30.49 6.33
C ASP A 56 -20.81 -29.48 5.34
N MET A 57 -20.53 -28.18 5.52
CA MET A 57 -20.92 -27.13 4.58
C MET A 57 -20.36 -27.43 3.20
N ARG A 58 -21.20 -27.30 2.17
CA ARG A 58 -20.81 -27.48 0.78
C ARG A 58 -20.10 -26.23 0.28
N LEU A 59 -19.14 -26.40 -0.63
CA LEU A 59 -18.40 -25.27 -1.21
C LEU A 59 -19.32 -24.21 -1.83
N ARG A 60 -20.42 -24.63 -2.47
CA ARG A 60 -21.45 -23.72 -3.01
C ARG A 60 -22.10 -22.79 -1.97
N ASP A 61 -22.15 -23.21 -0.72
CA ASP A 61 -22.77 -22.47 0.38
C ASP A 61 -21.71 -21.78 1.27
N ALA A 62 -20.44 -22.10 1.03
CA ALA A 62 -19.32 -21.52 1.75
C ALA A 62 -19.02 -20.11 1.22
N PRO A 63 -18.66 -19.15 2.08
CA PRO A 63 -18.31 -17.78 1.67
C PRO A 63 -16.90 -17.69 1.03
N LEU A 64 -16.50 -18.72 0.29
CA LEU A 64 -15.19 -18.88 -0.32
C LEU A 64 -15.25 -18.41 -1.77
N HIS A 65 -15.02 -17.12 -1.95
CA HIS A 65 -14.91 -16.47 -3.26
C HIS A 65 -13.45 -16.46 -3.76
N HIS A 66 -13.25 -16.05 -5.00
CA HIS A 66 -11.92 -15.81 -5.56
C HIS A 66 -11.15 -14.80 -4.70
N ALA A 67 -9.90 -15.14 -4.40
CA ALA A 67 -9.01 -14.43 -3.49
C ALA A 67 -9.54 -14.34 -2.04
N ALA A 68 -10.43 -15.25 -1.62
CA ALA A 68 -10.80 -15.35 -0.22
C ALA A 68 -9.58 -15.72 0.63
N ILE A 69 -9.43 -15.00 1.75
CA ILE A 69 -8.39 -15.25 2.73
C ILE A 69 -8.92 -16.26 3.74
N VAL A 70 -8.22 -17.39 3.87
CA VAL A 70 -8.62 -18.50 4.72
C VAL A 70 -7.55 -18.85 5.75
N GLY A 71 -7.99 -19.27 6.93
CA GLY A 71 -7.14 -19.75 8.00
C GLY A 71 -7.37 -21.24 8.22
N LEU A 72 -6.30 -21.99 8.51
CA LEU A 72 -6.39 -23.42 8.78
C LEU A 72 -6.09 -23.70 10.26
N GLY A 73 -7.03 -24.34 10.96
CA GLY A 73 -6.97 -24.63 12.40
C GLY A 73 -7.13 -23.40 13.30
N ARG A 74 -7.17 -22.20 12.73
CA ARG A 74 -7.32 -20.92 13.43
C ARG A 74 -7.89 -19.87 12.46
N PRO A 75 -8.51 -18.79 12.97
CA PRO A 75 -8.86 -17.63 12.16
C PRO A 75 -7.72 -17.22 11.23
N ALA A 76 -8.05 -16.83 10.00
CA ALA A 76 -7.14 -16.02 9.20
C ALA A 76 -6.97 -14.70 9.96
N GLY A 77 -6.00 -14.65 10.87
CA GLY A 77 -5.54 -13.38 11.41
C GLY A 77 -5.24 -12.47 10.23
N THR A 78 -5.51 -11.17 10.37
CA THR A 78 -5.14 -10.17 9.37
C THR A 78 -3.62 -10.09 9.29
N ALA A 79 -2.98 -11.12 8.74
CA ALA A 79 -1.54 -11.28 8.63
C ALA A 79 -0.93 -10.28 7.64
N SER A 80 -1.80 -9.63 6.85
CA SER A 80 -1.45 -8.46 6.07
C SER A 80 -2.53 -7.39 6.27
N ALA A 81 -2.78 -6.99 7.51
CA ALA A 81 -3.25 -5.62 7.69
C ALA A 81 -2.09 -4.74 7.23
N GLU A 82 -2.26 -4.09 6.07
CA GLU A 82 -1.36 -3.03 5.64
C GLU A 82 -1.16 -2.11 6.85
N PRO A 83 0.09 -1.77 7.24
CA PRO A 83 0.32 -1.09 8.50
C PRO A 83 -0.60 0.12 8.62
N ASP A 84 -1.43 0.21 9.65
CA ASP A 84 -2.43 1.30 9.79
C ASP A 84 -1.78 2.69 9.97
N GLY A 85 -0.43 2.74 10.02
CA GLY A 85 0.42 3.86 10.47
C GLY A 85 -0.18 5.23 10.24
N LEU A 86 -0.11 6.09 11.26
CA LEU A 86 -0.79 7.40 11.33
C LEU A 86 -0.58 8.35 10.15
N VAL A 87 0.51 8.19 9.39
CA VAL A 87 0.82 8.98 8.19
C VAL A 87 1.43 8.11 7.09
N GLU A 88 1.34 8.60 5.87
CA GLU A 88 2.02 8.05 4.69
C GLU A 88 3.10 9.02 4.21
N VAL A 89 4.30 8.53 3.94
CA VAL A 89 5.30 9.24 3.15
C VAL A 89 5.38 8.57 1.78
N ARG A 90 5.03 9.32 0.75
CA ARG A 90 4.88 8.83 -0.63
C ARG A 90 6.00 9.38 -1.49
N ALA A 91 6.71 8.53 -2.21
CA ALA A 91 7.64 8.98 -3.25
C ALA A 91 6.83 9.40 -4.49
N VAL A 92 6.71 10.70 -4.74
CA VAL A 92 5.92 11.28 -5.84
C VAL A 92 6.78 11.73 -7.03
N GLY A 93 8.10 11.67 -6.90
CA GLY A 93 9.05 11.94 -7.98
C GLY A 93 10.46 11.45 -7.66
N GLY A 94 11.29 11.26 -8.70
CA GLY A 94 12.64 10.71 -8.58
C GLY A 94 12.69 9.18 -8.60
N THR A 95 13.86 8.62 -8.26
CA THR A 95 14.06 7.16 -8.20
C THR A 95 13.21 6.56 -7.07
N GLY A 96 12.45 5.50 -7.39
CA GLY A 96 11.53 4.87 -6.44
C GLY A 96 10.16 5.54 -6.35
N ALA A 97 9.82 6.46 -7.26
CA ALA A 97 8.48 7.04 -7.36
C ALA A 97 7.39 5.95 -7.44
N GLY A 98 6.32 6.15 -6.68
CA GLY A 98 5.24 5.18 -6.45
C GLY A 98 5.36 4.40 -5.14
N ALA A 99 6.51 4.46 -4.45
CA ALA A 99 6.66 3.87 -3.13
C ALA A 99 5.82 4.61 -2.07
N VAL A 100 5.22 3.85 -1.14
CA VAL A 100 4.43 4.36 -0.02
C VAL A 100 4.96 3.75 1.27
N HIS A 101 5.33 4.61 2.22
CA HIS A 101 5.77 4.21 3.56
C HIS A 101 4.73 4.65 4.58
N ARG A 102 4.03 3.70 5.20
CA ARG A 102 3.13 3.96 6.33
C ARG A 102 3.89 3.96 7.63
N LEU A 103 3.76 5.04 8.39
CA LEU A 103 4.54 5.30 9.60
C LEU A 103 3.61 5.47 10.79
N ASP A 104 3.89 4.73 11.86
CA ASP A 104 3.33 4.99 13.18
C ASP A 104 4.16 6.07 13.91
N MET A 105 3.75 6.45 15.12
CA MET A 105 4.50 7.37 15.98
C MET A 105 5.96 6.93 16.15
N GLY A 106 6.81 7.94 16.31
CA GLY A 106 8.24 7.76 16.58
C GLY A 106 9.13 8.55 15.64
N GLU A 107 10.42 8.26 15.73
CA GLU A 107 11.45 8.89 14.92
C GLU A 107 11.86 7.98 13.75
N TYR A 108 12.04 8.60 12.59
CA TYR A 108 12.53 7.99 11.36
C TYR A 108 13.59 8.91 10.76
N ARG A 109 14.56 8.31 10.06
CA ARG A 109 15.59 9.00 9.31
C ARG A 109 15.34 8.79 7.83
N ILE A 110 15.42 9.89 7.10
CA ILE A 110 15.30 9.95 5.66
C ILE A 110 16.70 10.08 5.09
N GLY A 111 17.03 9.19 4.17
CA GLY A 111 18.30 9.20 3.46
C GLY A 111 18.15 8.68 2.04
N LEU A 112 19.27 8.60 1.34
CA LEU A 112 19.32 8.03 -0.01
C LEU A 112 20.12 6.72 -0.01
N ALA A 113 19.55 5.73 -0.68
CA ALA A 113 20.25 4.52 -1.08
C ALA A 113 21.39 4.83 -2.07
N HIS A 114 22.21 3.82 -2.38
CA HIS A 114 23.25 3.95 -3.39
C HIS A 114 22.68 4.21 -4.80
N ASP A 115 21.52 3.64 -5.13
CA ASP A 115 20.83 3.82 -6.41
C ASP A 115 20.04 5.14 -6.49
N GLY A 116 20.09 5.97 -5.44
CA GLY A 116 19.37 7.24 -5.36
C GLY A 116 17.91 7.12 -4.89
N THR A 117 17.43 5.92 -4.55
CA THR A 117 16.10 5.73 -3.96
C THR A 117 16.05 6.33 -2.56
N ALA A 118 15.00 7.09 -2.24
CA ALA A 118 14.75 7.55 -0.87
C ALA A 118 14.41 6.39 0.07
N GLN A 119 15.04 6.37 1.24
CA GLN A 119 14.81 5.37 2.29
C GLN A 119 14.31 6.05 3.56
N LEU A 120 13.31 5.44 4.19
CA LEU A 120 12.83 5.79 5.52
C LEU A 120 13.17 4.66 6.49
N LEU A 121 14.12 4.90 7.40
CA LEU A 121 14.64 3.91 8.33
C LEU A 121 14.52 4.40 9.77
N ARG A 122 14.51 3.48 10.74
CA ARG A 122 14.70 3.85 12.15
C ARG A 122 16.17 4.01 12.54
N ALA A 123 17.04 3.26 11.86
CA ALA A 123 18.49 3.39 11.97
C ALA A 123 19.01 4.55 11.11
N VAL A 124 20.27 4.94 11.31
CA VAL A 124 20.94 5.94 10.47
C VAL A 124 21.22 5.33 9.09
N PRO A 125 20.70 5.90 7.99
CA PRO A 125 21.03 5.45 6.65
C PRO A 125 22.47 5.82 6.28
N ASP A 126 23.05 5.15 5.28
CA ASP A 126 24.41 5.43 4.81
C ASP A 126 24.59 6.87 4.30
N ARG A 127 23.53 7.46 3.74
CA ARG A 127 23.48 8.86 3.28
C ARG A 127 22.29 9.57 3.93
N PRO A 128 22.41 10.04 5.18
CA PRO A 128 21.33 10.71 5.89
C PRO A 128 21.11 12.13 5.35
N PHE A 129 19.86 12.58 5.41
CA PHE A 129 19.44 13.92 5.00
C PHE A 129 18.57 14.59 6.06
N ALA A 130 17.55 13.89 6.56
CA ALA A 130 16.58 14.49 7.47
C ALA A 130 16.08 13.51 8.53
N VAL A 131 15.61 14.04 9.65
CA VAL A 131 14.94 13.32 10.72
C VAL A 131 13.46 13.71 10.73
N LEU A 132 12.60 12.72 10.52
CA LEU A 132 11.15 12.83 10.63
C LEU A 132 10.69 12.35 12.00
N THR A 133 9.99 13.21 12.74
CA THR A 133 9.29 12.84 13.96
C THR A 133 7.80 12.80 13.72
N VAL A 134 7.19 11.63 13.92
CA VAL A 134 5.74 11.41 13.90
C VAL A 134 5.22 11.42 15.34
N GLY A 135 4.49 12.47 15.71
CA GLY A 135 3.87 12.63 17.01
C GLY A 135 2.43 12.08 17.06
N PRO A 136 1.76 12.22 18.22
CA PRO A 136 0.36 11.84 18.38
C PRO A 136 -0.54 12.48 17.32
N GLN A 137 -1.56 11.74 16.89
CA GLN A 137 -2.50 12.16 15.84
C GLN A 137 -1.82 12.45 14.48
N GLY A 138 -0.64 11.87 14.21
CA GLY A 138 0.05 12.01 12.93
C GLY A 138 0.73 13.37 12.71
N ARG A 139 0.92 14.17 13.76
CA ARG A 139 1.62 15.46 13.66
C ARG A 139 3.09 15.23 13.31
N CYS A 140 3.51 15.68 12.13
CA CYS A 140 4.86 15.48 11.65
C CYS A 140 5.72 16.74 11.77
N ARG A 141 6.98 16.54 12.19
CA ARG A 141 8.05 17.54 12.07
C ARG A 141 9.22 16.95 11.33
N ILE A 142 9.84 17.74 10.48
CA ILE A 142 11.02 17.38 9.71
C ILE A 142 12.16 18.34 10.06
N ALA A 143 13.35 17.81 10.26
CA ALA A 143 14.55 18.60 10.52
C ALA A 143 15.72 18.04 9.71
N PRO A 144 16.73 18.85 9.36
CA PRO A 144 17.97 18.32 8.81
C PRO A 144 18.63 17.32 9.78
N ASP A 145 19.17 16.23 9.26
CA ASP A 145 19.93 15.28 10.09
C ASP A 145 21.32 15.86 10.37
N ALA A 146 21.69 15.96 11.64
CA ALA A 146 23.01 16.47 12.05
C ALA A 146 24.17 15.60 11.55
N SER A 147 23.90 14.34 11.19
CA SER A 147 24.86 13.39 10.63
C SER A 147 24.97 13.50 9.11
N ALA A 148 24.13 14.32 8.46
CA ALA A 148 24.15 14.50 7.01
C ALA A 148 25.50 15.08 6.56
N PRO A 149 26.18 14.44 5.59
CA PRO A 149 27.33 15.07 4.96
C PRO A 149 26.83 16.31 4.23
N GLY A 150 27.23 17.51 4.70
CA GLY A 150 26.74 18.78 4.17
C GLY A 150 26.85 18.88 2.63
N GLY A 151 25.91 19.59 2.01
CA GLY A 151 25.91 19.84 0.55
C GLY A 151 24.88 19.05 -0.25
N GLY A 152 23.99 18.29 0.39
CA GLY A 152 22.81 17.69 -0.25
C GLY A 152 21.63 18.67 -0.36
N THR A 153 20.83 18.55 -1.42
CA THR A 153 19.59 19.33 -1.58
C THR A 153 18.53 18.81 -0.61
N LEU A 154 18.06 19.67 0.29
CA LEU A 154 16.99 19.38 1.23
C LEU A 154 16.04 20.58 1.31
N GLN A 155 14.85 20.44 0.74
CA GLN A 155 13.88 21.53 0.68
C GLN A 155 12.49 21.05 1.08
N LEU A 156 11.76 21.85 1.86
CA LEU A 156 10.35 21.65 2.15
C LEU A 156 9.55 22.70 1.36
N ASP A 157 8.64 22.26 0.50
CA ASP A 157 7.87 23.11 -0.42
C ASP A 157 8.74 24.11 -1.22
N ARG A 158 9.92 23.64 -1.65
CA ARG A 158 10.94 24.40 -2.41
C ARG A 158 11.68 25.47 -1.62
N GLU A 159 11.50 25.52 -0.30
CA GLU A 159 12.31 26.34 0.59
C GLU A 159 13.38 25.48 1.27
N ASP A 160 14.60 25.97 1.35
CA ASP A 160 15.70 25.26 2.01
C ASP A 160 15.35 24.98 3.48
N LEU A 161 15.39 23.70 3.87
CA LEU A 161 15.08 23.30 5.23
C LEU A 161 16.35 23.43 6.08
N ALA A 162 16.41 24.46 6.92
CA ALA A 162 17.55 24.70 7.80
C ALA A 162 17.31 24.31 9.27
N GLU A 163 16.05 24.28 9.70
CA GLU A 163 15.66 23.99 11.08
C GLU A 163 14.47 23.02 11.14
N ALA A 164 14.08 22.63 12.35
CA ALA A 164 12.97 21.71 12.56
C ALA A 164 11.62 22.39 12.25
N THR A 165 11.00 22.00 11.15
CA THR A 165 9.76 22.61 10.63
C THR A 165 8.60 21.62 10.68
N ALA A 166 7.37 22.13 10.81
CA ALA A 166 6.18 21.29 10.69
C ALA A 166 6.03 20.79 9.26
N TRP A 167 5.84 19.49 9.07
CA TRP A 167 5.55 18.90 7.77
C TRP A 167 4.06 18.58 7.70
N SER A 168 3.29 19.37 6.96
CA SER A 168 1.84 19.19 6.79
C SER A 168 1.51 18.21 5.67
N ALA A 169 0.37 17.54 5.75
CA ALA A 169 -0.12 16.72 4.66
C ALA A 169 -0.27 17.54 3.36
N GLY A 170 0.15 16.96 2.23
CA GLY A 170 0.23 17.59 0.92
C GLY A 170 1.53 18.37 0.66
N ALA A 171 2.29 18.71 1.70
CA ALA A 171 3.58 19.39 1.52
C ALA A 171 4.67 18.40 1.07
N GLN A 172 5.62 18.90 0.29
CA GLN A 172 6.60 18.08 -0.42
C GLN A 172 8.02 18.35 0.09
N LEU A 173 8.73 17.29 0.46
CA LEU A 173 10.14 17.31 0.83
C LEU A 173 10.97 16.81 -0.35
N LEU A 174 11.84 17.67 -0.87
CA LEU A 174 12.88 17.30 -1.83
C LEU A 174 14.12 16.82 -1.06
N VAL A 175 14.59 15.61 -1.38
CA VAL A 175 15.79 14.97 -0.81
C VAL A 175 16.69 14.49 -1.94
N GLY A 176 17.77 15.23 -2.21
CA GLY A 176 18.54 15.07 -3.44
C GLY A 176 17.64 15.28 -4.65
N ASP A 177 17.36 14.22 -5.40
CA ASP A 177 16.47 14.23 -6.57
C ASP A 177 15.12 13.52 -6.32
N CYS A 178 14.88 13.06 -5.09
CA CYS A 178 13.62 12.40 -4.71
C CYS A 178 12.63 13.40 -4.12
N LEU A 179 11.39 13.38 -4.60
CA LEU A 179 10.31 14.20 -4.07
C LEU A 179 9.38 13.32 -3.24
N LEU A 180 9.32 13.60 -1.94
CA LEU A 180 8.50 12.90 -0.96
C LEU A 180 7.32 13.77 -0.56
N GLU A 181 6.11 13.23 -0.54
CA GLU A 181 4.91 13.92 -0.07
C GLU A 181 4.40 13.27 1.21
N LEU A 182 4.04 14.08 2.20
CA LEU A 182 3.34 13.59 3.39
C LEU A 182 1.84 13.51 3.09
N ALA A 183 1.21 12.37 3.36
CA ALA A 183 -0.23 12.17 3.22
C ALA A 183 -0.83 11.56 4.49
N LEU A 184 -2.14 11.69 4.62
CA LEU A 184 -2.88 10.92 5.61
C LEU A 184 -3.21 9.54 5.01
N PRO A 185 -3.14 8.46 5.81
CA PRO A 185 -3.47 7.13 5.33
C PRO A 185 -4.91 7.11 4.87
N GLN A 186 -5.12 6.58 3.68
CA GLN A 186 -6.48 6.37 3.18
C GLN A 186 -6.85 4.93 3.43
N LYS A 187 -7.95 4.72 4.14
CA LYS A 187 -8.55 3.39 4.21
C LYS A 187 -8.85 2.94 2.78
N PRO A 188 -8.55 1.69 2.39
CA PRO A 188 -8.98 1.16 1.10
C PRO A 188 -10.48 1.41 0.90
N ASP A 189 -10.83 2.24 -0.08
CA ASP A 189 -12.20 2.71 -0.32
C ASP A 189 -12.83 2.11 -1.59
N ALA A 190 -12.18 1.08 -2.16
CA ALA A 190 -12.64 0.45 -3.37
C ALA A 190 -14.09 -0.01 -3.22
N ALA A 191 -14.99 0.59 -4.00
CA ALA A 191 -16.39 0.21 -4.07
C ALA A 191 -16.51 -1.13 -4.79
N VAL A 192 -16.30 -2.20 -4.05
CA VAL A 192 -16.42 -3.58 -4.50
C VAL A 192 -17.76 -4.15 -4.05
N GLN A 193 -18.46 -4.81 -4.97
CA GLN A 193 -19.70 -5.52 -4.68
C GLN A 193 -19.46 -7.02 -4.83
N PRO A 194 -20.13 -7.90 -4.08
CA PRO A 194 -20.14 -9.32 -4.43
C PRO A 194 -20.64 -9.50 -5.87
N SER A 195 -19.95 -10.32 -6.65
CA SER A 195 -20.40 -10.66 -8.01
C SER A 195 -21.74 -11.39 -7.98
N GLU A 196 -22.56 -11.24 -9.03
CA GLU A 196 -23.88 -11.91 -9.13
C GLU A 196 -23.78 -13.44 -9.05
N ASP A 197 -22.68 -14.01 -9.54
CA ASP A 197 -22.40 -15.44 -9.47
C ASP A 197 -21.86 -15.91 -8.10
N GLY A 198 -21.63 -14.97 -7.16
CA GLY A 198 -21.10 -15.22 -5.83
C GLY A 198 -19.62 -15.63 -5.81
N THR A 199 -18.94 -15.69 -6.96
CA THR A 199 -17.58 -16.22 -7.08
C THR A 199 -16.50 -15.17 -6.87
N GLY A 200 -16.85 -13.89 -6.81
CA GLY A 200 -15.88 -12.81 -6.78
C GLY A 200 -16.38 -11.50 -6.19
N ARG A 201 -15.56 -10.47 -6.37
CA ARG A 201 -15.88 -9.08 -6.09
C ARG A 201 -15.83 -8.27 -7.37
N ASP A 202 -16.96 -7.70 -7.75
CA ASP A 202 -17.08 -6.81 -8.88
C ASP A 202 -16.62 -5.41 -8.49
N TYR A 203 -15.62 -4.93 -9.22
CA TYR A 203 -15.16 -3.56 -9.14
C TYR A 203 -15.67 -2.81 -10.37
N ASN A 204 -16.66 -1.94 -10.17
CA ASN A 204 -17.12 -1.07 -11.25
C ASN A 204 -16.05 -0.01 -11.55
N ARG A 205 -15.47 -0.05 -12.76
CA ARG A 205 -14.70 1.08 -13.32
C ARG A 205 -15.55 1.76 -14.39
N PRO A 206 -16.35 2.77 -14.02
CA PRO A 206 -17.06 3.57 -15.00
C PRO A 206 -16.08 4.03 -16.09
N PRO A 207 -16.50 4.00 -17.37
CA PRO A 207 -15.65 4.46 -18.45
C PRO A 207 -15.23 5.91 -18.21
N ARG A 208 -13.92 6.17 -18.31
CA ARG A 208 -13.37 7.53 -18.23
C ARG A 208 -13.72 8.26 -19.51
N LEU A 209 -14.89 8.91 -19.51
CA LEU A 209 -15.33 9.75 -20.63
C LEU A 209 -14.27 10.81 -20.88
N ARG A 210 -13.77 10.88 -22.11
CA ARG A 210 -12.88 11.98 -22.49
C ARG A 210 -13.72 13.27 -22.47
N PRO A 211 -13.16 14.38 -21.96
CA PRO A 211 -13.75 15.69 -22.20
C PRO A 211 -14.01 15.86 -23.70
N ALA A 212 -15.10 16.55 -24.06
CA ALA A 212 -15.33 16.92 -25.47
C ALA A 212 -14.10 17.67 -26.00
N GLU A 213 -13.71 17.40 -27.24
CA GLU A 213 -12.60 18.12 -27.86
C GLU A 213 -12.94 19.61 -27.92
N ASN A 214 -12.18 20.43 -27.19
CA ASN A 214 -12.29 21.88 -27.30
C ASN A 214 -11.73 22.29 -28.67
N ALA A 215 -12.60 22.66 -29.60
CA ALA A 215 -12.20 23.31 -30.85
C ALA A 215 -11.56 24.66 -30.51
N THR A 216 -10.24 24.67 -30.37
CA THR A 216 -9.48 25.88 -30.10
C THR A 216 -9.17 26.58 -31.42
N ARG A 217 -9.94 27.64 -31.71
CA ARG A 217 -9.67 28.52 -32.86
C ARG A 217 -8.61 29.54 -32.46
N PHE A 218 -7.36 29.21 -32.76
CA PHE A 218 -6.25 30.16 -32.61
C PHE A 218 -6.20 31.08 -33.83
N THR A 219 -6.10 32.39 -33.59
CA THR A 219 -5.72 33.36 -34.61
C THR A 219 -4.31 33.82 -34.27
N LEU A 220 -3.36 33.54 -35.15
CA LEU A 220 -2.01 34.05 -34.97
C LEU A 220 -2.00 35.55 -35.30
N PRO A 221 -1.32 36.38 -34.48
CA PRO A 221 -1.11 37.77 -34.84
C PRO A 221 -0.28 37.86 -36.12
N SER A 222 -0.53 38.91 -36.91
CA SER A 222 0.23 39.21 -38.12
C SER A 222 1.73 39.28 -37.78
N PRO A 223 2.62 38.70 -38.61
CA PRO A 223 4.06 38.79 -38.38
C PRO A 223 4.52 40.26 -38.34
N PRO A 224 5.45 40.60 -37.43
CA PRO A 224 5.91 41.99 -37.26
C PRO A 224 6.58 42.51 -38.52
N CYS A 225 6.20 43.72 -38.96
CA CYS A 225 6.93 44.40 -40.04
C CYS A 225 8.16 45.12 -39.48
N LEU A 226 9.32 44.91 -40.11
CA LEU A 226 10.53 45.68 -39.82
C LEU A 226 10.35 47.09 -40.41
N LEU A 227 10.29 48.10 -39.54
CA LEU A 227 10.45 49.50 -39.94
C LEU A 227 11.95 49.76 -40.11
N TYR A 228 12.40 49.86 -41.36
CA TYR A 228 13.70 50.46 -41.67
C TYR A 228 13.51 51.97 -41.84
N THR A 229 14.17 52.76 -40.98
CA THR A 229 14.49 54.18 -41.18
C THR A 229 15.94 54.40 -40.83
#